data_AF-A0A536U4E6-F1
#
_entry.id   AF-A0A536U4E6-F1
#
_cell.length_a   1.000
_cell.length_b   1.000
_cell.length_c   1.000
_cell.angle_alpha   90.00
_cell.angle_beta   90.00
_cell.angle_gamma   90.00
#
_symmetry.space_group_name_H-M   'P 1'
#
loop_
_entity.id
_entity.type
_entity.pdbx_description
1 polymer ?
#
loop_
_entity_poly.entity_id
_entity_poly.type
_entity_poly.pdbx_seq_one_letter_code
_entity_poly.pdbx_strand_id
1 'polypeptide(L)'
;MTSAIEQSQRRRHHGTMPATAGVGLAIVTCCFPIWTRSELPSPRMLDSFDQIAAWQPVASDDVRASIYSADGPRRGALRLDFDLSGTAGYAIARRALPLDLPPNYEISFYMRADAPVNNLQFKLIDASGDNVWWFNRPNFEFPRQWQLVTIKKRQIEFAWGPTKDRTLNHAATIELVVSAGRGGGNGSVYVSELGLRELPPEPTSFPLPSAHASSSLPGSEPSFAVDGSLAKGWKSDRTTGKEQALTVDFGRMREFGGLIVHWQERAFASHYDVEFSDDGSRWRTVRSIIDGNGGPDVLLLPDAQTRFVRLALHQGPADAYGLAEVEVKDLAFGASPNALFESLAREAPRGTYPRGFSAEQSSWTLIGVDGGSESGLVSEDGAIEVAKGGFSIEPFVVTKSQVVTWADVDAKPFLAGDYLPIPGVSWRHPQWELRVSSFASGSRTQTQSRLIARYDLTNHTGQPLTLTLVLAARPFQVNPPAQFLNTVGGVSAIRDIEWDGSVLSINGERRISPLRPPDRVGAFSFNDGQISKILAKRNWTGPKALHDAASYASAALGYDLTLAPHATTTVGLVVPLSGSAKPPDLGGQPAQEWIARQQEAVVAVWRAKLNRVSLRVP
;
A
#
# COMPACT_ATOMS: atom_id res chain seq x y z
N MET A 1 76.82 -12.58 48.10
CA MET A 1 76.40 -14.00 48.03
C MET A 1 75.68 -14.19 46.71
N THR A 2 76.19 -14.82 45.66
CA THR A 2 77.43 -15.57 45.43
C THR A 2 77.70 -15.52 43.91
N SER A 3 78.99 -15.50 43.57
CA SER A 3 79.71 -15.57 42.29
C SER A 3 79.09 -16.45 41.19
N ALA A 4 79.39 -16.31 39.89
CA ALA A 4 80.70 -16.37 39.21
C ALA A 4 80.51 -15.99 37.70
N ILE A 5 81.31 -15.12 37.03
CA ILE A 5 82.66 -15.31 36.44
C ILE A 5 82.59 -16.24 35.18
N GLU A 6 83.09 -15.98 33.96
CA GLU A 6 84.32 -15.32 33.46
C GLU A 6 84.30 -15.06 31.91
N GLN A 7 84.84 -13.91 31.48
CA GLN A 7 85.87 -13.63 30.43
C GLN A 7 85.81 -14.29 29.02
N SER A 8 86.19 -13.64 27.91
CA SER A 8 87.39 -12.81 27.60
C SER A 8 87.10 -11.87 26.40
N GLN A 9 87.50 -10.59 26.33
CA GLN A 9 88.80 -9.99 25.91
C GLN A 9 89.47 -10.72 24.72
N ARG A 10 89.97 -10.11 23.63
CA ARG A 10 90.49 -8.75 23.35
C ARG A 10 90.99 -8.71 21.88
N ARG A 11 90.90 -7.56 21.19
CA ARG A 11 91.98 -6.85 20.42
C ARG A 11 91.53 -6.18 19.11
N ARG A 12 92.11 -4.99 18.93
CA ARG A 12 91.98 -4.00 17.84
C ARG A 12 93.00 -4.27 16.71
N HIS A 13 92.69 -3.86 15.48
CA HIS A 13 93.50 -2.99 14.59
C HIS A 13 92.70 -2.72 13.29
N HIS A 14 92.32 -1.46 13.01
CA HIS A 14 92.90 -0.53 12.01
C HIS A 14 92.84 -0.97 10.54
N GLY A 15 92.11 -0.20 9.73
CA GLY A 15 92.38 -0.05 8.29
C GLY A 15 91.15 0.04 7.38
N THR A 16 90.95 1.25 6.83
CA THR A 16 90.36 1.58 5.51
C THR A 16 88.86 1.38 5.21
N MET A 17 88.19 2.52 4.90
CA MET A 17 86.94 2.69 4.14
C MET A 17 86.95 1.92 2.80
N PRO A 18 85.81 1.49 2.20
CA PRO A 18 84.72 2.38 1.73
C PRO A 18 83.28 1.80 1.73
N ALA A 19 82.36 2.63 1.21
CA ALA A 19 81.02 2.32 0.68
C ALA A 19 79.86 2.15 1.68
N THR A 20 79.07 3.21 1.79
CA THR A 20 77.70 3.23 2.30
C THR A 20 76.78 2.34 1.46
N ALA A 21 76.31 1.23 2.02
CA ALA A 21 75.16 0.48 1.53
C ALA A 21 73.94 0.83 2.41
N GLY A 22 72.98 1.54 1.83
CA GLY A 22 71.70 1.83 2.47
C GLY A 22 70.86 0.56 2.56
N VAL A 23 70.46 0.20 3.78
CA VAL A 23 69.44 -0.83 4.01
C VAL A 23 68.08 -0.16 3.87
N GLY A 24 67.38 -0.48 2.77
CA GLY A 24 66.00 -0.07 2.53
C GLY A 24 65.06 -0.77 3.51
N LEU A 25 64.46 0.01 4.42
CA LEU A 25 63.36 -0.44 5.25
C LEU A 25 62.09 -0.46 4.39
N ALA A 26 61.64 -1.65 3.99
CA ALA A 26 60.37 -1.83 3.30
C ALA A 26 59.21 -1.57 4.29
N ILE A 27 58.71 -0.34 4.30
CA ILE A 27 57.43 -0.01 4.92
C ILE A 27 56.35 -0.62 4.01
N VAL A 28 55.74 -1.71 4.46
CA VAL A 28 54.49 -2.19 3.88
C VAL A 28 53.41 -1.20 4.29
N THR A 29 53.16 -0.22 3.44
CA THR A 29 52.02 0.68 3.57
C THR A 29 50.78 -0.16 3.31
N CYS A 30 50.05 -0.54 4.37
CA CYS A 30 48.68 -1.02 4.24
C CYS A 30 47.84 0.11 3.63
N CYS A 31 47.69 0.09 2.31
CA CYS A 31 46.71 0.90 1.61
C CYS A 31 45.32 0.41 2.02
N PHE A 32 44.76 0.98 3.08
CA PHE A 32 43.32 1.00 3.22
C PHE A 32 42.75 1.74 2.01
N PRO A 33 41.79 1.17 1.26
CA PRO A 33 41.09 1.94 0.25
C PRO A 33 40.41 3.10 0.95
N ILE A 34 40.97 4.30 0.78
CA ILE A 34 40.29 5.54 1.09
C ILE A 34 39.14 5.61 0.09
N TRP A 35 37.95 5.26 0.54
CA TRP A 35 36.73 5.52 -0.21
C TRP A 35 36.59 7.03 -0.31
N THR A 36 37.00 7.59 -1.44
CA THR A 36 36.68 8.97 -1.78
C THR A 36 35.16 9.02 -1.94
N ARG A 37 34.49 9.71 -1.01
CA ARG A 37 33.11 10.17 -1.24
C ARG A 37 33.15 10.96 -2.54
N SER A 38 32.54 10.43 -3.61
CA SER A 38 32.11 11.30 -4.68
C SER A 38 30.96 12.13 -4.11
N GLU A 39 31.29 13.30 -3.57
CA GLU A 39 30.25 14.26 -3.18
C GLU A 39 29.45 14.60 -4.43
N LEU A 40 28.14 14.38 -4.37
CA LEU A 40 27.25 14.76 -5.45
C LEU A 40 27.41 16.27 -5.69
N PRO A 41 27.42 16.72 -6.95
CA PRO A 41 27.49 18.15 -7.26
C PRO A 41 26.31 18.87 -6.59
N SER A 42 26.56 20.11 -6.14
CA SER A 42 25.48 20.94 -5.59
C SER A 42 24.38 21.17 -6.63
N PRO A 43 23.09 21.20 -6.24
CA PRO A 43 22.02 21.47 -7.18
C PRO A 43 22.22 22.80 -7.90
N ARG A 44 22.08 22.80 -9.23
CA ARG A 44 21.97 24.01 -10.04
C ARG A 44 20.63 24.69 -9.74
N MET A 45 20.67 25.90 -9.18
CA MET A 45 19.47 26.71 -8.95
C MET A 45 18.82 27.04 -10.31
N LEU A 46 17.55 26.66 -10.47
CA LEU A 46 16.71 26.98 -11.61
C LEU A 46 15.85 28.23 -11.35
N ASP A 47 15.37 28.39 -10.11
CA ASP A 47 14.64 29.58 -9.67
C ASP A 47 14.80 29.78 -8.15
N SER A 48 15.23 30.97 -7.72
CA SER A 48 15.27 31.32 -6.30
C SER A 48 13.93 31.79 -5.77
N PHE A 49 12.99 32.18 -6.65
CA PHE A 49 11.72 32.85 -6.34
C PHE A 49 11.85 34.24 -5.68
N ASP A 50 13.02 34.88 -5.79
CA ASP A 50 13.19 36.28 -5.38
C ASP A 50 12.35 37.24 -6.26
N GLN A 51 12.04 36.82 -7.49
CA GLN A 51 11.10 37.48 -8.39
C GLN A 51 10.18 36.45 -9.05
N ILE A 52 8.86 36.65 -8.94
CA ILE A 52 7.88 35.68 -9.44
C ILE A 52 7.20 36.11 -10.75
N ALA A 53 7.60 37.22 -11.36
CA ALA A 53 6.94 37.79 -12.55
C ALA A 53 6.94 36.84 -13.77
N ALA A 54 7.87 35.88 -13.81
CA ALA A 54 7.93 34.85 -14.85
C ALA A 54 6.93 33.70 -14.64
N TRP A 55 6.26 33.64 -13.49
CA TRP A 55 5.24 32.65 -13.17
C TRP A 55 3.85 33.19 -13.48
N GLN A 56 2.94 32.28 -13.83
CA GLN A 56 1.55 32.60 -14.14
C GLN A 56 0.60 31.65 -13.39
N PRO A 57 -0.49 32.16 -12.80
CA PRO A 57 -1.55 31.32 -12.28
C PRO A 57 -2.39 30.77 -13.44
N VAL A 58 -2.66 29.46 -13.44
CA VAL A 58 -3.60 28.81 -14.36
C VAL A 58 -4.56 27.97 -13.52
N ALA A 59 -5.84 27.94 -13.87
CA ALA A 59 -6.85 27.16 -13.18
C ALA A 59 -7.80 26.48 -14.17
N SER A 60 -8.40 25.36 -13.78
CA SER A 60 -9.55 24.80 -14.49
C SER A 60 -10.80 25.64 -14.27
N ASP A 61 -11.85 25.35 -15.03
CA ASP A 61 -13.18 25.98 -14.84
C ASP A 61 -13.63 25.86 -13.37
N ASP A 62 -14.27 26.92 -12.88
CA ASP A 62 -14.78 27.07 -11.50
C ASP A 62 -13.73 27.02 -10.37
N VAL A 63 -12.45 26.91 -10.70
CA VAL A 63 -11.33 27.01 -9.74
C VAL A 63 -10.73 28.41 -9.79
N ARG A 64 -10.38 28.96 -8.63
CA ARG A 64 -9.62 30.21 -8.52
C ARG A 64 -8.17 29.91 -8.20
N ALA A 65 -7.24 30.57 -8.90
CA ALA A 65 -5.81 30.51 -8.63
C ALA A 65 -5.20 31.90 -8.70
N SER A 66 -4.30 32.22 -7.78
CA SER A 66 -3.51 33.46 -7.80
C SER A 66 -2.13 33.23 -7.20
N ILE A 67 -1.12 33.99 -7.66
CA ILE A 67 0.26 33.87 -7.18
C ILE A 67 0.75 35.17 -6.55
N TYR A 68 1.57 35.04 -5.51
CA TYR A 68 2.14 36.16 -4.76
C TYR A 68 3.58 35.85 -4.35
N SER A 69 4.40 36.89 -4.19
CA SER A 69 5.69 36.76 -3.50
C SER A 69 5.46 36.53 -2.01
N ALA A 70 6.31 35.70 -1.40
CA ALA A 70 6.31 35.42 0.03
C ALA A 70 7.74 35.20 0.52
N ASP A 71 7.93 35.10 1.83
CA ASP A 71 9.22 34.76 2.43
C ASP A 71 9.43 33.24 2.43
N GLY A 72 10.57 32.81 1.89
CA GLY A 72 11.06 31.44 1.94
C GLY A 72 12.00 31.18 3.12
N PRO A 73 12.55 29.97 3.25
CA PRO A 73 13.44 29.62 4.35
C PRO A 73 14.78 30.38 4.31
N ARG A 74 15.28 30.70 3.11
CA ARG A 74 16.55 31.45 2.91
C ARG A 74 16.46 32.54 1.84
N ARG A 75 15.48 32.46 0.95
CA ARG A 75 15.26 33.32 -0.23
C ARG A 75 13.78 33.66 -0.36
N GLY A 76 13.38 34.37 -1.41
CA GLY A 76 11.97 34.54 -1.73
C GLY A 76 11.26 33.21 -1.99
N ALA A 77 9.94 33.23 -1.95
CA ALA A 77 9.07 32.10 -2.26
C ALA A 77 7.92 32.55 -3.17
N LEU A 78 7.43 31.62 -3.99
CA LEU A 78 6.14 31.76 -4.67
C LEU A 78 5.05 31.16 -3.78
N ARG A 79 4.01 31.95 -3.50
CA ARG A 79 2.77 31.52 -2.87
C ARG A 79 1.70 31.36 -3.94
N LEU A 80 1.16 30.15 -4.09
CA LEU A 80 -0.01 29.84 -4.91
C LEU A 80 -1.23 29.72 -4.00
N ASP A 81 -2.15 30.67 -4.10
CA ASP A 81 -3.47 30.61 -3.47
C ASP A 81 -4.47 29.95 -4.40
N PHE A 82 -5.27 29.03 -3.87
CA PHE A 82 -6.26 28.29 -4.64
C PHE A 82 -7.59 28.15 -3.91
N ASP A 83 -8.68 28.04 -4.67
CA ASP A 83 -10.00 27.60 -4.22
C ASP A 83 -10.59 26.64 -5.24
N LEU A 84 -10.73 25.36 -4.87
CA LEU A 84 -11.20 24.30 -5.75
C LEU A 84 -12.74 24.25 -5.88
N SER A 85 -13.48 25.04 -5.08
CA SER A 85 -14.95 25.15 -5.14
C SER A 85 -15.71 23.82 -5.03
N GLY A 86 -15.13 22.79 -4.40
CA GLY A 86 -15.71 21.44 -4.31
C GLY A 86 -15.75 20.65 -5.62
N THR A 87 -15.01 21.11 -6.65
CA THR A 87 -14.89 20.44 -7.95
C THR A 87 -13.74 19.43 -7.97
N ALA A 88 -13.62 18.68 -9.06
CA ALA A 88 -12.44 17.85 -9.35
C ALA A 88 -11.30 18.64 -10.06
N GLY A 89 -11.33 19.97 -9.98
CA GLY A 89 -10.46 20.88 -10.73
C GLY A 89 -9.02 21.00 -10.21
N TYR A 90 -8.26 21.92 -10.80
CA TYR A 90 -6.85 22.16 -10.51
C TYR A 90 -6.46 23.64 -10.52
N ALA A 91 -5.47 23.99 -9.70
CA ALA A 91 -4.78 25.28 -9.67
C ALA A 91 -3.28 25.06 -9.92
N ILE A 92 -2.68 25.93 -10.74
CA ILE A 92 -1.34 25.76 -11.28
C ILE A 92 -0.55 27.06 -11.12
N ALA A 93 0.71 26.95 -10.71
CA ALA A 93 1.75 27.94 -10.99
C ALA A 93 2.60 27.42 -12.17
N ARG A 94 2.56 28.13 -13.30
CA ARG A 94 3.24 27.76 -14.56
C ARG A 94 4.38 28.71 -14.85
N ARG A 95 5.50 28.19 -15.36
CA ARG A 95 6.60 28.99 -15.91
C ARG A 95 7.17 28.36 -17.18
N ALA A 96 7.34 29.16 -18.22
CA ALA A 96 8.18 28.79 -19.36
C ALA A 96 9.64 28.79 -18.90
N LEU A 97 10.26 27.61 -18.88
CA LEU A 97 11.62 27.40 -18.40
C LEU A 97 12.25 26.25 -19.20
N PRO A 98 12.86 26.56 -20.37
CA PRO A 98 13.59 25.57 -21.15
C PRO A 98 14.73 24.95 -20.34
N LEU A 99 14.77 23.62 -20.34
CA LEU A 99 15.62 22.84 -19.46
C LEU A 99 16.07 21.54 -20.14
N ASP A 100 17.37 21.42 -20.38
CA ASP A 100 17.98 20.13 -20.71
C ASP A 100 18.13 19.30 -19.43
N LEU A 101 17.64 18.07 -19.51
CA LEU A 101 17.63 17.12 -18.39
C LEU A 101 18.76 16.11 -18.59
N PRO A 102 19.65 15.95 -17.60
CA PRO A 102 20.68 14.92 -17.65
C PRO A 102 20.08 13.50 -17.77
N PRO A 103 20.88 12.49 -18.16
CA PRO A 103 20.40 11.11 -18.24
C PRO A 103 19.85 10.56 -16.92
N ASN A 104 20.37 11.03 -15.78
CA ASN A 104 19.83 10.80 -14.45
C ASN A 104 19.90 12.08 -13.62
N TYR A 105 18.82 12.43 -12.94
CA TYR A 105 18.72 13.72 -12.27
C TYR A 105 17.71 13.71 -11.12
N GLU A 106 17.80 14.76 -10.34
CA GLU A 106 16.92 15.10 -9.24
C GLU A 106 16.51 16.57 -9.34
N ILE A 107 15.21 16.83 -9.27
CA ILE A 107 14.63 18.16 -9.09
C ILE A 107 14.30 18.31 -7.61
N SER A 108 14.58 19.48 -7.04
CA SER A 108 14.27 19.75 -5.63
C SER A 108 13.75 21.17 -5.42
N PHE A 109 12.92 21.35 -4.41
CA PHE A 109 12.43 22.66 -3.96
C PHE A 109 11.95 22.56 -2.51
N TYR A 110 12.02 23.66 -1.76
CA TYR A 110 11.37 23.73 -0.45
C TYR A 110 9.88 23.99 -0.62
N MET A 111 9.07 23.33 0.20
CA MET A 111 7.61 23.49 0.23
C MET A 111 7.08 23.62 1.66
N ARG A 112 6.07 24.46 1.83
CA ARG A 112 5.12 24.41 2.97
C ARG A 112 3.73 24.74 2.46
N ALA A 113 2.68 24.37 3.19
CA ALA A 113 1.33 24.78 2.84
C ALA A 113 0.40 25.01 4.03
N ASP A 114 -0.50 25.96 3.82
CA ASP A 114 -1.69 26.20 4.62
C ASP A 114 -2.90 25.68 3.82
N ALA A 115 -2.93 24.36 3.59
CA ALA A 115 -3.91 23.69 2.74
C ALA A 115 -4.42 22.36 3.36
N PRO A 116 -5.61 21.88 2.98
CA PRO A 116 -6.06 20.52 3.27
C PRO A 116 -5.35 19.50 2.37
N VAL A 117 -5.62 18.22 2.61
CA VAL A 117 -5.06 17.11 1.81
C VAL A 117 -5.59 17.17 0.38
N ASN A 118 -4.70 17.39 -0.58
CA ASN A 118 -5.00 17.48 -2.01
C ASN A 118 -3.91 16.77 -2.81
N ASN A 119 -4.08 16.61 -4.12
CA ASN A 119 -3.03 16.03 -4.94
C ASN A 119 -1.95 17.08 -5.22
N LEU A 120 -0.69 16.71 -5.06
CA LEU A 120 0.46 17.49 -5.51
C LEU A 120 0.94 16.93 -6.85
N GLN A 121 1.11 17.79 -7.85
CA GLN A 121 1.74 17.42 -9.11
C GLN A 121 2.85 18.39 -9.48
N PHE A 122 3.91 17.87 -10.09
CA PHE A 122 4.95 18.64 -10.75
C PHE A 122 5.04 18.16 -12.18
N LYS A 123 4.79 19.05 -13.15
CA LYS A 123 4.75 18.68 -14.56
C LYS A 123 5.91 19.30 -15.33
N LEU A 124 6.45 18.50 -16.24
CA LEU A 124 7.39 18.90 -17.26
C LEU A 124 6.72 18.72 -18.61
N ILE A 125 6.65 19.80 -19.39
CA ILE A 125 5.98 19.82 -20.68
C ILE A 125 7.04 20.06 -21.74
N ASP A 126 7.00 19.30 -22.83
CA ASP A 126 7.94 19.47 -23.93
C ASP A 126 7.69 20.77 -24.72
N ALA A 127 8.52 21.02 -25.74
CA ALA A 127 8.42 22.20 -26.58
C ALA A 127 7.15 22.25 -27.46
N SER A 128 6.48 21.12 -27.69
CA SER A 128 5.20 21.08 -28.42
C SER A 128 4.05 21.61 -27.57
N GLY A 129 4.12 21.42 -26.25
CA GLY A 129 3.01 21.69 -25.34
C GLY A 129 2.02 20.53 -25.20
N ASP A 130 2.09 19.53 -26.09
CA ASP A 130 1.12 18.42 -26.17
C ASP A 130 1.53 17.21 -25.33
N ASN A 131 2.84 17.05 -25.04
CA ASN A 131 3.36 15.93 -24.27
C ASN A 131 3.73 16.36 -22.85
N VAL A 132 3.18 15.65 -21.87
CA VAL A 132 3.32 15.96 -20.46
C VAL A 132 3.92 14.77 -19.72
N TRP A 133 4.95 15.05 -18.93
CA TRP A 133 5.48 14.15 -17.92
C TRP A 133 5.21 14.74 -16.56
N TRP A 134 4.95 13.88 -15.58
CA TRP A 134 4.58 14.35 -14.26
C TRP A 134 5.14 13.50 -13.14
N PHE A 135 5.42 14.16 -12.03
CA PHE A 135 5.39 13.58 -10.71
C PHE A 135 3.99 13.83 -10.15
N ASN A 136 3.27 12.78 -9.79
CA ASN A 136 1.93 12.87 -9.22
C ASN A 136 1.89 12.19 -7.85
N ARG A 137 1.41 12.90 -6.84
CA ARG A 137 1.19 12.40 -5.48
C ARG A 137 -0.26 12.62 -5.08
N PRO A 138 -1.12 11.60 -5.28
CA PRO A 138 -2.52 11.67 -4.87
C PRO A 138 -2.66 11.81 -3.35
N ASN A 139 -3.63 12.61 -2.90
CA ASN A 139 -3.90 12.83 -1.46
C ASN A 139 -2.65 13.18 -0.64
N PHE A 140 -1.79 14.03 -1.19
CA PHE A 140 -0.58 14.51 -0.54
C PHE A 140 -0.91 15.34 0.70
N GLU A 141 -0.37 14.93 1.84
CA GLU A 141 -0.47 15.68 3.09
C GLU A 141 0.59 16.76 3.10
N PHE A 142 0.20 17.99 2.73
CA PHE A 142 1.15 19.08 2.60
C PHE A 142 1.81 19.42 3.94
N PRO A 143 3.16 19.61 3.96
CA PRO A 143 3.87 19.91 5.19
C PRO A 143 3.52 21.32 5.68
N ARG A 144 3.30 21.47 6.99
CA ARG A 144 3.03 22.77 7.63
C ARG A 144 4.28 23.61 7.82
N GLN A 145 5.43 22.96 7.90
CA GLN A 145 6.75 23.59 7.99
C GLN A 145 7.49 23.43 6.66
N TRP A 146 8.47 24.31 6.42
CA TRP A 146 9.31 24.19 5.23
C TRP A 146 10.05 22.85 5.21
N GLN A 147 9.79 22.07 4.17
CA GLN A 147 10.42 20.78 3.93
C GLN A 147 10.98 20.74 2.52
N LEU A 148 12.18 20.15 2.35
CA LEU A 148 12.74 19.90 1.04
C LEU A 148 11.95 18.76 0.37
N VAL A 149 11.36 19.03 -0.77
CA VAL A 149 10.77 18.04 -1.67
C VAL A 149 11.82 17.68 -2.71
N THR A 150 11.97 16.39 -2.94
CA THR A 150 12.94 15.83 -3.88
C THR A 150 12.23 14.90 -4.86
N ILE A 151 12.41 15.15 -6.15
CA ILE A 151 11.80 14.41 -7.26
C ILE A 151 12.92 13.88 -8.16
N LYS A 152 13.13 12.57 -8.17
CA LYS A 152 14.10 11.91 -9.04
C LYS A 152 13.48 11.56 -10.38
N LYS A 153 14.31 11.46 -11.44
CA LYS A 153 13.89 11.11 -12.80
C LYS A 153 12.87 9.97 -12.86
N ARG A 154 13.11 8.86 -12.15
CA ARG A 154 12.21 7.69 -12.14
C ARG A 154 10.80 7.96 -11.61
N GLN A 155 10.63 9.01 -10.78
CA GLN A 155 9.35 9.38 -10.19
C GLN A 155 8.54 10.29 -11.14
N ILE A 156 9.11 10.61 -12.30
CA ILE A 156 8.50 11.40 -13.35
C ILE A 156 8.08 10.44 -14.46
N GLU A 157 6.78 10.27 -14.62
CA GLU A 157 6.18 9.35 -15.58
C GLU A 157 5.60 10.12 -16.76
N PHE A 158 5.53 9.47 -17.92
CA PHE A 158 4.76 10.01 -19.04
C PHE A 158 3.27 10.00 -18.69
N ALA A 159 2.65 11.18 -18.67
CA ALA A 159 1.26 11.36 -18.28
C ALA A 159 0.34 11.18 -19.50
N TRP A 160 0.54 12.00 -20.54
CA TRP A 160 -0.21 11.94 -21.78
C TRP A 160 0.50 12.71 -22.90
N GLY A 161 0.08 12.47 -24.14
CA GLY A 161 0.56 13.14 -25.34
C GLY A 161 0.65 12.18 -26.53
N PRO A 162 0.76 12.71 -27.76
CA PRO A 162 0.84 11.89 -28.97
C PRO A 162 2.22 11.23 -29.21
N THR A 163 3.25 11.56 -28.43
CA THR A 163 4.61 11.04 -28.66
C THR A 163 4.70 9.52 -28.49
N LYS A 164 5.51 8.89 -29.35
CA LYS A 164 5.91 7.48 -29.22
C LYS A 164 7.13 7.32 -28.32
N ASP A 165 8.06 8.27 -28.37
CA ASP A 165 9.21 8.29 -27.47
C ASP A 165 8.81 9.00 -26.18
N ARG A 166 8.78 8.22 -25.09
CA ARG A 166 8.42 8.69 -23.75
C ARG A 166 9.64 9.13 -22.95
N THR A 167 10.82 9.20 -23.56
CA THR A 167 12.04 9.66 -22.91
C THR A 167 12.07 11.19 -22.89
N LEU A 168 12.01 11.79 -21.70
CA LEU A 168 12.12 13.24 -21.55
C LEU A 168 13.58 13.66 -21.40
N ASN A 169 14.15 14.24 -22.45
CA ASN A 169 15.50 14.82 -22.44
C ASN A 169 15.49 16.35 -22.34
N HIS A 170 14.38 16.99 -22.71
CA HIS A 170 14.22 18.44 -22.70
C HIS A 170 12.79 18.82 -22.29
N ALA A 171 12.64 19.75 -21.35
CA ALA A 171 11.36 20.35 -20.99
C ALA A 171 11.36 21.84 -21.36
N ALA A 172 10.26 22.36 -21.88
CA ALA A 172 10.10 23.77 -22.19
C ALA A 172 9.33 24.54 -21.10
N THR A 173 8.45 23.84 -20.37
CA THR A 173 7.59 24.44 -19.34
C THR A 173 7.58 23.57 -18.09
N ILE A 174 7.55 24.24 -16.93
CA ILE A 174 7.37 23.62 -15.62
C ILE A 174 6.04 24.09 -15.02
N GLU A 175 5.32 23.16 -14.39
CA GLU A 175 4.12 23.46 -13.61
C GLU A 175 4.17 22.85 -12.21
N LEU A 176 3.80 23.64 -11.21
CA LEU A 176 3.45 23.20 -9.86
C LEU A 176 1.93 23.21 -9.75
N VAL A 177 1.33 22.06 -9.44
CA VAL A 177 -0.12 21.87 -9.53
C VAL A 177 -0.68 21.36 -8.21
N VAL A 178 -1.79 21.95 -7.78
CA VAL A 178 -2.68 21.45 -6.74
C VAL A 178 -3.99 21.06 -7.39
N SER A 179 -4.40 19.79 -7.29
CA SER A 179 -5.70 19.33 -7.77
C SER A 179 -6.49 18.64 -6.67
N ALA A 180 -7.81 18.57 -6.83
CA ALA A 180 -8.70 18.05 -5.79
C ALA A 180 -8.35 16.62 -5.36
N GLY A 181 -7.94 16.49 -4.09
CA GLY A 181 -7.88 15.20 -3.38
C GLY A 181 -9.04 15.06 -2.42
N ARG A 182 -8.91 14.17 -1.43
CA ARG A 182 -9.95 13.87 -0.43
C ARG A 182 -10.34 15.07 0.43
N GLY A 183 -9.46 16.07 0.58
CA GLY A 183 -9.73 17.27 1.36
C GLY A 183 -10.41 18.39 0.55
N GLY A 184 -10.15 18.49 -0.77
CA GLY A 184 -10.70 19.52 -1.63
C GLY A 184 -10.44 20.95 -1.12
N GLY A 185 -11.44 21.81 -1.20
CA GLY A 185 -11.45 23.12 -0.53
C GLY A 185 -10.46 24.16 -1.09
N ASN A 186 -10.00 25.06 -0.21
CA ASN A 186 -9.11 26.16 -0.53
C ASN A 186 -7.87 26.18 0.38
N GLY A 187 -6.84 26.93 -0.03
CA GLY A 187 -5.61 27.07 0.74
C GLY A 187 -4.49 27.76 -0.01
N SER A 188 -3.30 27.72 0.59
CA SER A 188 -2.07 28.31 0.04
C SER A 188 -0.92 27.32 0.04
N VAL A 189 -0.23 27.16 -1.09
CA VAL A 189 1.02 26.39 -1.20
C VAL A 189 2.18 27.35 -1.47
N TYR A 190 3.29 27.16 -0.77
CA TYR A 190 4.49 27.98 -0.89
C TYR A 190 5.64 27.13 -1.39
N VAL A 191 6.38 27.63 -2.39
CA VAL A 191 7.53 26.95 -2.99
C VAL A 191 8.72 27.90 -3.08
N SER A 192 9.92 27.40 -2.75
CA SER A 192 11.16 28.17 -2.73
C SER A 192 12.33 27.34 -3.25
N GLU A 193 13.34 27.99 -3.82
CA GLU A 193 14.62 27.38 -4.26
C GLU A 193 14.46 26.15 -5.17
N LEU A 194 13.88 26.31 -6.36
CA LEU A 194 13.78 25.25 -7.36
C LEU A 194 15.18 24.96 -7.93
N GLY A 195 15.66 23.73 -7.82
CA GLY A 195 16.97 23.29 -8.28
C GLY A 195 16.94 21.97 -9.05
N LEU A 196 17.97 21.76 -9.87
CA LEU A 196 18.25 20.53 -10.61
C LEU A 196 19.65 20.03 -10.26
N ARG A 197 19.77 18.75 -9.94
CA ARG A 197 21.04 18.09 -9.68
C ARG A 197 21.18 16.88 -10.59
N GLU A 198 22.30 16.79 -11.30
CA GLU A 198 22.66 15.57 -12.01
C GLU A 198 23.04 14.48 -10.99
N LEU A 199 22.52 13.27 -11.22
CA LEU A 199 22.83 12.10 -10.42
C LEU A 199 23.75 11.15 -11.21
N PRO A 200 24.58 10.35 -10.53
CA PRO A 200 25.33 9.29 -11.19
C PRO A 200 24.40 8.38 -11.98
N PRO A 201 24.87 7.80 -13.11
CA PRO A 201 24.07 6.84 -13.86
C PRO A 201 23.65 5.67 -12.96
N GLU A 202 22.42 5.20 -13.15
CA GLU A 202 21.96 3.98 -12.48
C GLU A 202 22.84 2.80 -12.92
N PRO A 203 23.27 1.95 -11.99
CA PRO A 203 24.06 0.78 -12.35
C PRO A 203 23.22 -0.21 -13.16
N THR A 204 23.82 -0.80 -14.18
CA THR A 204 23.18 -1.85 -14.99
C THR A 204 22.94 -3.14 -14.19
N SER A 205 23.68 -3.35 -13.10
CA SER A 205 23.43 -4.39 -12.11
C SER A 205 23.84 -3.91 -10.71
N PHE A 206 23.07 -4.31 -9.70
CA PHE A 206 23.45 -4.10 -8.31
C PHE A 206 24.41 -5.21 -7.85
N PRO A 207 25.41 -4.89 -7.01
CA PRO A 207 26.21 -5.92 -6.36
C PRO A 207 25.31 -6.81 -5.49
N LEU A 208 25.71 -8.07 -5.32
CA LEU A 208 25.01 -8.96 -4.40
C LEU A 208 25.09 -8.40 -2.98
N PRO A 209 23.97 -8.37 -2.23
CA PRO A 209 23.99 -7.97 -0.84
C PRO A 209 24.87 -8.91 0.00
N SER A 210 25.52 -8.36 1.03
CA SER A 210 26.09 -9.14 2.12
C SER A 210 25.29 -8.93 3.40
N ALA A 211 25.43 -9.85 4.35
CA ALA A 211 24.74 -9.75 5.62
C ALA A 211 25.68 -9.99 6.81
N HIS A 212 25.43 -9.27 7.89
CA HIS A 212 26.08 -9.41 9.20
C HIS A 212 25.01 -9.49 10.28
N ALA A 213 25.26 -10.21 11.36
CA ALA A 213 24.33 -10.28 12.48
C ALA A 213 25.05 -10.14 13.83
N SER A 214 24.29 -9.78 14.86
CA SER A 214 24.78 -9.74 16.24
C SER A 214 25.29 -11.08 16.75
N SER A 215 24.72 -12.18 16.27
CA SER A 215 25.14 -13.55 16.56
C SER A 215 24.71 -14.51 15.46
N SER A 216 25.31 -15.70 15.40
CA SER A 216 24.88 -16.78 14.49
C SER A 216 25.28 -18.15 15.01
N LEU A 217 24.42 -19.15 14.84
CA LEU A 217 24.80 -20.55 15.05
C LEU A 217 25.70 -21.07 13.89
N PRO A 218 26.62 -22.01 14.15
CA PRO A 218 27.42 -22.64 13.09
C PRO A 218 26.54 -23.29 12.01
N GLY A 219 26.83 -23.03 10.73
CA GLY A 219 26.02 -23.52 9.61
C GLY A 219 24.68 -22.81 9.44
N SER A 220 24.49 -21.66 10.08
CA SER A 220 23.34 -20.76 9.92
C SER A 220 23.81 -19.30 9.87
N GLU A 221 24.83 -19.07 9.04
CA GLU A 221 25.50 -17.79 8.86
C GLU A 221 24.53 -16.71 8.30
N PRO A 222 24.75 -15.42 8.61
CA PRO A 222 23.89 -14.34 8.12
C PRO A 222 23.76 -14.27 6.60
N SER A 223 24.77 -14.72 5.85
CA SER A 223 24.75 -14.74 4.39
C SER A 223 23.62 -15.59 3.79
N PHE A 224 23.13 -16.59 4.52
CA PHE A 224 21.98 -17.39 4.06
C PHE A 224 20.66 -16.63 4.07
N ALA A 225 20.58 -15.45 4.69
CA ALA A 225 19.38 -14.62 4.66
C ALA A 225 19.35 -13.65 3.47
N VAL A 226 20.33 -13.70 2.57
CA VAL A 226 20.43 -12.81 1.39
C VAL A 226 20.97 -13.55 0.16
N ASP A 227 20.85 -14.89 0.14
CA ASP A 227 21.42 -15.74 -0.91
C ASP A 227 20.42 -16.05 -2.04
N GLY A 228 19.19 -15.54 -1.94
CA GLY A 228 18.12 -15.77 -2.92
C GLY A 228 17.44 -17.12 -2.78
N SER A 229 17.62 -17.84 -1.66
CA SER A 229 17.08 -19.19 -1.45
C SER A 229 16.37 -19.35 -0.11
N LEU A 230 15.13 -19.85 -0.16
CA LEU A 230 14.37 -20.19 1.05
C LEU A 230 14.81 -21.53 1.70
N ALA A 231 15.82 -22.21 1.15
CA ALA A 231 16.22 -23.55 1.59
C ALA A 231 17.04 -23.55 2.89
N LYS A 232 17.78 -22.48 3.15
CA LYS A 232 18.57 -22.27 4.36
C LYS A 232 18.14 -20.94 5.00
N GLY A 233 18.79 -20.57 6.10
CA GLY A 233 18.53 -19.30 6.73
C GLY A 233 19.50 -19.03 7.87
N TRP A 234 19.63 -17.76 8.21
CA TRP A 234 20.33 -17.31 9.40
C TRP A 234 19.58 -17.77 10.65
N LYS A 235 20.32 -18.16 11.70
CA LYS A 235 19.78 -18.43 13.04
C LYS A 235 20.61 -17.74 14.11
N SER A 236 19.97 -16.96 14.97
CA SER A 236 20.64 -16.28 16.08
C SER A 236 21.08 -17.26 17.17
N ASP A 237 22.14 -16.91 17.90
CA ASP A 237 22.55 -17.64 19.11
C ASP A 237 21.80 -17.11 20.33
N ARG A 238 20.89 -17.93 20.88
CA ARG A 238 20.08 -17.61 22.07
C ARG A 238 20.92 -17.22 23.29
N THR A 239 22.18 -17.65 23.38
CA THR A 239 23.05 -17.36 24.52
C THR A 239 23.50 -15.90 24.57
N THR A 240 23.33 -15.16 23.47
CA THR A 240 23.73 -13.75 23.35
C THR A 240 22.61 -12.76 23.71
N GLY A 241 21.44 -13.26 24.09
CA GLY A 241 20.30 -12.45 24.54
C GLY A 241 19.14 -12.39 23.54
N LYS A 242 18.04 -11.75 23.94
CA LYS A 242 16.80 -11.65 23.14
C LYS A 242 16.82 -10.53 22.09
N GLU A 243 17.60 -9.50 22.35
CA GLU A 243 17.84 -8.41 21.40
C GLU A 243 18.85 -8.91 20.36
N GLN A 244 18.44 -8.99 19.10
CA GLN A 244 19.29 -9.43 18.01
C GLN A 244 19.17 -8.46 16.84
N ALA A 245 20.16 -8.45 15.96
CA ALA A 245 20.09 -7.65 14.75
C ALA A 245 20.68 -8.43 13.57
N LEU A 246 20.03 -8.30 12.40
CA LEU A 246 20.60 -8.68 11.12
C LEU A 246 20.67 -7.44 10.22
N THR A 247 21.85 -7.17 9.70
CA THR A 247 22.17 -6.02 8.84
C THR A 247 22.54 -6.50 7.46
N VAL A 248 21.82 -6.01 6.45
CA VAL A 248 22.11 -6.18 5.03
C VAL A 248 22.90 -4.97 4.53
N ASP A 249 24.06 -5.19 3.90
CA ASP A 249 24.83 -4.18 3.17
C ASP A 249 24.65 -4.38 1.67
N PHE A 250 24.10 -3.39 0.98
CA PHE A 250 24.00 -3.40 -0.49
C PHE A 250 25.31 -3.02 -1.19
N GLY A 251 26.40 -2.78 -0.45
CA GLY A 251 27.72 -2.36 -0.93
C GLY A 251 27.78 -0.91 -1.45
N ARG A 252 26.63 -0.35 -1.83
CA ARG A 252 26.43 1.03 -2.31
C ARG A 252 25.02 1.49 -1.98
N MET A 253 24.76 2.79 -2.14
CA MET A 253 23.38 3.32 -2.10
C MET A 253 22.55 2.60 -3.16
N ARG A 254 21.45 1.97 -2.71
CA ARG A 254 20.52 1.22 -3.55
C ARG A 254 19.11 1.73 -3.30
N GLU A 255 18.35 1.81 -4.37
CA GLU A 255 16.93 2.12 -4.33
C GLU A 255 16.13 0.84 -4.56
N PHE A 256 14.98 0.74 -3.89
CA PHE A 256 14.11 -0.43 -3.93
C PHE A 256 12.68 -0.01 -3.56
N GLY A 257 11.68 -0.80 -3.96
CA GLY A 257 10.26 -0.48 -3.67
C GLY A 257 9.72 -1.16 -2.41
N GLY A 258 10.45 -2.14 -1.88
CA GLY A 258 10.05 -2.85 -0.67
C GLY A 258 10.98 -4.02 -0.34
N LEU A 259 10.67 -4.69 0.75
CA LEU A 259 11.32 -5.91 1.19
C LEU A 259 10.25 -6.98 1.45
N ILE A 260 10.56 -8.24 1.19
CA ILE A 260 9.83 -9.37 1.78
C ILE A 260 10.76 -10.10 2.73
N VAL A 261 10.39 -10.19 4.00
CA VAL A 261 11.17 -10.85 5.06
C VAL A 261 10.55 -12.22 5.29
N HIS A 262 11.26 -13.27 4.90
CA HIS A 262 10.80 -14.65 5.02
C HIS A 262 11.33 -15.26 6.31
N TRP A 263 10.48 -15.37 7.33
CA TRP A 263 10.87 -16.00 8.59
C TRP A 263 10.90 -17.53 8.50
N GLN A 264 11.79 -18.16 9.26
CA GLN A 264 11.70 -19.60 9.51
C GLN A 264 10.55 -19.92 10.47
N GLU A 265 9.94 -21.08 10.27
CA GLU A 265 8.78 -21.51 11.05
C GLU A 265 9.11 -21.48 12.56
N ARG A 266 8.24 -20.81 13.35
CA ARG A 266 8.32 -20.69 14.82
C ARG A 266 9.50 -19.90 15.39
N ALA A 267 10.43 -19.41 14.57
CA ALA A 267 11.58 -18.61 15.00
C ALA A 267 11.53 -17.17 14.43
N PHE A 268 10.34 -16.61 14.29
CA PHE A 268 10.14 -15.26 13.75
C PHE A 268 10.26 -14.19 14.84
N ALA A 269 10.49 -12.93 14.44
CA ALA A 269 10.30 -11.81 15.33
C ALA A 269 8.83 -11.35 15.29
N SER A 270 8.18 -11.29 16.44
CA SER A 270 6.85 -10.68 16.61
C SER A 270 6.95 -9.17 16.85
N HIS A 271 8.11 -8.67 17.28
CA HIS A 271 8.38 -7.24 17.38
C HIS A 271 9.78 -6.95 16.85
N TYR A 272 9.87 -6.12 15.82
CA TYR A 272 11.14 -5.67 15.26
C TYR A 272 11.03 -4.31 14.55
N ASP A 273 12.15 -3.59 14.53
CA ASP A 273 12.32 -2.37 13.77
C ASP A 273 13.07 -2.65 12.46
N VAL A 274 12.65 -1.97 11.40
CA VAL A 274 13.38 -1.84 10.14
C VAL A 274 14.06 -0.50 10.16
N GLU A 275 15.38 -0.51 10.06
CA GLU A 275 16.21 0.69 10.15
C GLU A 275 17.08 0.86 8.91
N PHE A 276 17.23 2.10 8.44
CA PHE A 276 18.10 2.43 7.32
C PHE A 276 19.35 3.17 7.81
N SER A 277 20.47 2.97 7.12
CA SER A 277 21.69 3.74 7.32
C SER A 277 22.46 3.89 6.02
N ASP A 278 23.02 5.08 5.79
CA ASP A 278 23.88 5.34 4.63
C ASP A 278 25.37 5.06 4.94
N ASP A 279 25.74 5.04 6.24
CA ASP A 279 27.13 4.92 6.71
C ASP A 279 27.38 3.70 7.62
N GLY A 280 26.34 2.94 7.96
CA GLY A 280 26.42 1.76 8.83
C GLY A 280 26.53 2.06 10.33
N SER A 281 26.58 3.35 10.70
CA SER A 281 26.77 3.81 12.09
C SER A 281 25.58 4.61 12.62
N ARG A 282 24.97 5.46 11.78
CA ARG A 282 23.79 6.25 12.11
C ARG A 282 22.56 5.61 11.51
N TRP A 283 21.67 5.18 12.37
CA TRP A 283 20.49 4.40 12.01
C TRP A 283 19.23 5.24 12.22
N ARG A 284 18.26 5.08 11.31
CA ARG A 284 16.93 5.65 11.44
C ARG A 284 15.89 4.55 11.28
N THR A 285 15.01 4.40 12.26
CA THR A 285 13.84 3.53 12.14
C THR A 285 12.91 4.08 11.06
N VAL A 286 12.59 3.24 10.07
CA VAL A 286 11.64 3.56 9.01
C VAL A 286 10.30 2.88 9.18
N ARG A 287 10.29 1.77 9.93
CA ARG A 287 9.09 0.99 10.19
C ARG A 287 9.29 0.16 11.45
N SER A 288 8.26 0.07 12.26
CA SER A 288 8.17 -0.85 13.39
C SER A 288 7.08 -1.86 13.10
N ILE A 289 7.37 -3.14 13.31
CA ILE A 289 6.42 -4.23 13.19
C ILE A 289 6.15 -4.75 14.59
N ILE A 290 4.88 -4.77 14.98
CA ILE A 290 4.40 -5.24 16.28
C ILE A 290 3.38 -6.34 16.00
N ASP A 291 3.31 -7.33 16.87
CA ASP A 291 2.45 -8.52 16.77
C ASP A 291 2.61 -9.30 15.46
N GLY A 292 3.83 -9.32 14.90
CA GLY A 292 4.18 -10.15 13.74
C GLY A 292 3.91 -11.63 14.02
N ASN A 293 3.42 -12.36 13.02
CA ASN A 293 2.94 -13.74 13.19
C ASN A 293 3.77 -14.81 12.45
N GLY A 294 4.88 -14.38 11.83
CA GLY A 294 5.79 -15.22 11.06
C GLY A 294 5.31 -15.49 9.63
N GLY A 295 6.07 -16.30 8.89
CA GLY A 295 5.88 -16.39 7.43
C GLY A 295 6.49 -15.19 6.71
N PRO A 296 6.01 -14.85 5.50
CA PRO A 296 6.53 -13.69 4.75
C PRO A 296 5.91 -12.38 5.25
N ASP A 297 6.72 -11.49 5.80
CA ASP A 297 6.32 -10.12 6.09
C ASP A 297 6.60 -9.23 4.88
N VAL A 298 5.56 -8.56 4.39
CA VAL A 298 5.65 -7.67 3.24
C VAL A 298 5.84 -6.24 3.73
N LEU A 299 6.99 -5.66 3.42
CA LEU A 299 7.37 -4.32 3.85
C LEU A 299 7.32 -3.35 2.67
N LEU A 300 6.22 -2.62 2.54
CA LEU A 300 6.10 -1.52 1.59
C LEU A 300 6.97 -0.35 2.07
N LEU A 301 8.00 -0.02 1.29
CA LEU A 301 8.97 1.02 1.61
C LEU A 301 9.08 1.94 0.38
N PRO A 302 8.05 2.78 0.14
CA PRO A 302 8.01 3.61 -1.05
C PRO A 302 9.15 4.63 -0.99
N ASP A 303 9.73 4.94 -2.15
CA ASP A 303 10.85 5.88 -2.27
C ASP A 303 12.09 5.49 -1.42
N ALA A 304 12.23 4.22 -1.04
CA ALA A 304 13.34 3.75 -0.23
C ALA A 304 14.68 3.85 -0.97
N GLN A 305 15.63 4.48 -0.29
CA GLN A 305 17.04 4.53 -0.66
C GLN A 305 17.89 4.44 0.61
N THR A 306 18.83 3.51 0.61
CA THR A 306 19.83 3.35 1.68
C THR A 306 20.96 2.45 1.17
N ARG A 307 22.10 2.45 1.86
CA ARG A 307 23.12 1.41 1.66
C ARG A 307 22.88 0.21 2.56
N PHE A 308 22.50 0.46 3.81
CA PHE A 308 22.30 -0.56 4.82
C PHE A 308 20.84 -0.63 5.26
N VAL A 309 20.36 -1.85 5.46
CA VAL A 309 19.08 -2.15 6.12
C VAL A 309 19.38 -3.01 7.33
N ARG A 310 18.84 -2.66 8.50
CA ARG A 310 18.92 -3.48 9.71
C ARG A 310 17.53 -3.87 10.17
N LEU A 311 17.36 -5.15 10.46
CA LEU A 311 16.23 -5.68 11.20
C LEU A 311 16.68 -5.78 12.67
N ALA A 312 16.23 -4.86 13.52
CA ALA A 312 16.48 -4.87 14.95
C ALA A 312 15.35 -5.64 15.63
N LEU A 313 15.66 -6.84 16.14
CA LEU A 313 14.70 -7.84 16.61
C LEU A 313 14.61 -7.78 18.13
N HIS A 314 13.40 -7.55 18.64
CA HIS A 314 13.17 -7.30 20.06
C HIS A 314 12.48 -8.47 20.75
N GLN A 315 11.45 -9.03 20.09
CA GLN A 315 10.64 -10.11 20.66
C GLN A 315 10.22 -11.12 19.59
N GLY A 316 10.01 -12.36 20.02
CA GLY A 316 9.45 -13.45 19.22
C GLY A 316 8.92 -14.56 20.14
N PRO A 317 8.17 -15.54 19.61
CA PRO A 317 7.63 -16.64 20.40
C PRO A 317 8.70 -17.66 20.85
N ALA A 318 9.90 -17.59 20.29
CA ALA A 318 11.05 -18.43 20.64
C ALA A 318 12.18 -17.59 21.25
N ASP A 319 13.13 -18.26 21.92
CA ASP A 319 14.33 -17.60 22.49
C ASP A 319 15.45 -17.34 21.46
N ALA A 320 15.19 -17.62 20.18
CA ALA A 320 16.09 -17.35 19.06
C ALA A 320 15.27 -17.02 17.79
N TYR A 321 15.92 -16.31 16.86
CA TYR A 321 15.35 -15.96 15.57
C TYR A 321 15.95 -16.81 14.46
N GLY A 322 15.15 -17.09 13.44
CA GLY A 322 15.50 -17.78 12.22
C GLY A 322 14.92 -17.01 11.04
N LEU A 323 15.78 -16.58 10.12
CA LEU A 323 15.40 -15.81 8.94
C LEU A 323 15.86 -16.56 7.69
N ALA A 324 14.91 -16.94 6.84
CA ALA A 324 15.20 -17.66 5.62
C ALA A 324 15.76 -16.71 4.55
N GLU A 325 15.13 -15.55 4.32
CA GLU A 325 15.57 -14.63 3.28
C GLU A 325 15.04 -13.20 3.52
N VAL A 326 15.82 -12.19 3.14
CA VAL A 326 15.40 -10.81 2.95
C VAL A 326 15.41 -10.52 1.46
N GLU A 327 14.24 -10.62 0.85
CA GLU A 327 14.09 -10.40 -0.58
C GLU A 327 13.93 -8.89 -0.87
N VAL A 328 14.84 -8.34 -1.67
CA VAL A 328 14.78 -6.93 -2.10
C VAL A 328 13.92 -6.81 -3.36
N LYS A 329 12.79 -6.13 -3.25
CA LYS A 329 11.89 -5.91 -4.39
C LYS A 329 12.25 -4.63 -5.15
N ASP A 330 12.03 -4.65 -6.45
CA ASP A 330 12.32 -3.52 -7.33
C ASP A 330 11.42 -2.30 -7.04
N LEU A 331 11.66 -1.21 -7.76
CA LEU A 331 10.90 0.02 -7.59
C LEU A 331 9.43 -0.11 -7.98
N ALA A 332 9.10 -0.98 -8.94
CA ALA A 332 7.74 -1.18 -9.41
C ALA A 332 6.86 -1.79 -8.31
N PHE A 333 7.42 -2.67 -7.47
CA PHE A 333 6.74 -3.24 -6.32
C PHE A 333 6.16 -2.19 -5.36
N GLY A 334 6.89 -1.09 -5.14
CA GLY A 334 6.53 -0.02 -4.21
C GLY A 334 5.92 1.22 -4.86
N ALA A 335 5.66 1.19 -6.17
CA ALA A 335 5.26 2.38 -6.92
C ALA A 335 3.91 2.96 -6.47
N SER A 336 2.98 2.08 -6.05
CA SER A 336 1.70 2.46 -5.47
C SER A 336 1.13 1.30 -4.64
N PRO A 337 0.11 1.54 -3.80
CA PRO A 337 -0.64 0.46 -3.17
C PRO A 337 -1.19 -0.55 -4.18
N ASN A 338 -1.68 -0.09 -5.35
CA ASN A 338 -2.17 -0.99 -6.39
C ASN A 338 -1.04 -1.89 -6.92
N ALA A 339 0.13 -1.34 -7.22
CA ALA A 339 1.27 -2.10 -7.71
C ALA A 339 1.77 -3.15 -6.71
N LEU A 340 1.72 -2.83 -5.41
CA LEU A 340 2.00 -3.79 -4.33
C LEU A 340 1.05 -4.99 -4.42
N PHE A 341 -0.26 -4.76 -4.42
CA PHE A 341 -1.24 -5.84 -4.42
C PHE A 341 -1.30 -6.60 -5.75
N GLU A 342 -1.03 -5.95 -6.88
CA GLU A 342 -0.82 -6.63 -8.17
C GLU A 342 0.38 -7.58 -8.09
N SER A 343 1.49 -7.15 -7.48
CA SER A 343 2.65 -8.02 -7.30
C SER A 343 2.36 -9.20 -6.38
N LEU A 344 1.68 -8.96 -5.26
CA LEU A 344 1.29 -10.03 -4.34
C LEU A 344 0.27 -10.99 -4.97
N ALA A 345 -0.62 -10.49 -5.84
CA ALA A 345 -1.61 -11.31 -6.53
C ALA A 345 -0.98 -12.22 -7.59
N ARG A 346 0.10 -11.81 -8.25
CA ARG A 346 0.84 -12.66 -9.20
C ARG A 346 1.49 -13.88 -8.54
N GLU A 347 1.93 -13.76 -7.30
CA GLU A 347 2.60 -14.83 -6.56
C GLU A 347 1.62 -15.68 -5.73
N ALA A 348 0.37 -15.22 -5.56
CA ALA A 348 -0.64 -15.90 -4.77
C ALA A 348 -1.51 -16.85 -5.61
N PRO A 349 -2.10 -17.90 -4.99
CA PRO A 349 -3.12 -18.69 -5.64
C PRO A 349 -4.29 -17.80 -6.12
N ARG A 350 -4.78 -18.07 -7.34
CA ARG A 350 -5.96 -17.41 -7.90
C ARG A 350 -7.14 -17.51 -6.91
N GLY A 351 -7.89 -16.43 -6.74
CA GLY A 351 -8.94 -16.33 -5.72
C GLY A 351 -8.51 -15.68 -4.40
N THR A 352 -7.20 -15.56 -4.14
CA THR A 352 -6.68 -14.91 -2.92
C THR A 352 -6.99 -13.41 -2.89
N TYR A 353 -6.86 -12.73 -4.03
CA TYR A 353 -7.16 -11.31 -4.21
C TYR A 353 -8.35 -11.15 -5.17
N PRO A 354 -9.00 -9.97 -5.20
CA PRO A 354 -9.99 -9.68 -6.22
C PRO A 354 -9.39 -9.85 -7.63
N ARG A 355 -10.19 -10.38 -8.56
CA ARG A 355 -9.73 -10.73 -9.92
C ARG A 355 -9.05 -9.57 -10.67
N GLY A 356 -9.45 -8.34 -10.37
CA GLY A 356 -8.87 -7.12 -10.96
C GLY A 356 -7.38 -6.92 -10.68
N PHE A 357 -6.85 -7.50 -9.60
CA PHE A 357 -5.41 -7.51 -9.29
C PHE A 357 -4.65 -8.63 -10.00
N SER A 358 -5.36 -9.59 -10.59
CA SER A 358 -4.81 -10.71 -11.37
C SER A 358 -4.92 -10.49 -12.89
N ALA A 359 -5.08 -9.22 -13.32
CA ALA A 359 -5.26 -8.82 -14.72
C ALA A 359 -6.51 -9.44 -15.40
N GLU A 360 -7.51 -9.85 -14.62
CA GLU A 360 -8.81 -10.31 -15.13
C GLU A 360 -9.81 -9.15 -15.11
N GLN A 361 -10.57 -8.98 -16.19
CA GLN A 361 -11.65 -8.00 -16.26
C GLN A 361 -12.71 -8.34 -15.20
N SER A 362 -13.18 -7.32 -14.47
CA SER A 362 -14.31 -7.44 -13.56
C SER A 362 -15.50 -6.64 -14.07
N SER A 363 -16.68 -7.22 -14.06
CA SER A 363 -17.96 -6.54 -14.25
C SER A 363 -18.56 -6.19 -12.89
N TRP A 364 -19.16 -5.01 -12.80
CA TRP A 364 -19.81 -4.55 -11.58
C TRP A 364 -21.08 -3.73 -11.88
N THR A 365 -21.98 -3.67 -10.90
CA THR A 365 -23.26 -2.93 -11.00
C THR A 365 -23.41 -1.97 -9.82
N LEU A 366 -23.86 -0.75 -10.10
CA LEU A 366 -24.13 0.29 -9.10
C LEU A 366 -25.33 -0.06 -8.21
N ILE A 367 -25.21 0.23 -6.92
CA ILE A 367 -26.29 0.16 -5.93
C ILE A 367 -26.45 1.51 -5.29
N GLY A 368 -27.64 2.09 -5.36
CA GLY A 368 -27.91 3.37 -4.74
C GLY A 368 -29.39 3.70 -4.74
N VAL A 369 -29.74 4.71 -3.94
CA VAL A 369 -31.05 5.34 -4.05
C VAL A 369 -30.99 6.44 -5.11
N ASP A 370 -32.07 6.56 -5.87
CA ASP A 370 -32.22 7.61 -6.88
C ASP A 370 -32.02 9.01 -6.28
N GLY A 371 -31.06 9.78 -6.81
CA GLY A 371 -30.67 11.09 -6.29
C GLY A 371 -29.97 11.10 -4.92
N GLY A 372 -29.50 9.94 -4.45
CA GLY A 372 -28.70 9.79 -3.23
C GLY A 372 -27.28 10.31 -3.36
N SER A 373 -26.66 10.70 -2.24
CA SER A 373 -25.28 11.20 -2.19
C SER A 373 -24.22 10.10 -2.16
N GLU A 374 -24.61 8.88 -1.82
CA GLU A 374 -23.73 7.72 -1.64
C GLU A 374 -24.28 6.52 -2.42
N SER A 375 -23.36 5.65 -2.84
CA SER A 375 -23.64 4.44 -3.61
C SER A 375 -22.61 3.36 -3.30
N GLY A 376 -23.01 2.10 -3.41
CA GLY A 376 -22.12 0.95 -3.42
C GLY A 376 -22.03 0.30 -4.79
N LEU A 377 -21.21 -0.74 -4.91
CA LEU A 377 -21.09 -1.59 -6.10
C LEU A 377 -21.22 -3.07 -5.71
N VAL A 378 -21.76 -3.90 -6.60
CA VAL A 378 -21.64 -5.37 -6.54
C VAL A 378 -20.82 -5.84 -7.72
N SER A 379 -19.79 -6.65 -7.46
CA SER A 379 -19.02 -7.32 -8.50
C SER A 379 -19.68 -8.61 -8.96
N GLU A 380 -19.27 -9.09 -10.15
CA GLU A 380 -19.60 -10.44 -10.63
C GLU A 380 -19.07 -11.57 -9.73
N ASP A 381 -18.15 -11.27 -8.83
CA ASP A 381 -17.63 -12.20 -7.82
C ASP A 381 -18.44 -12.14 -6.52
N GLY A 382 -19.41 -11.23 -6.38
CA GLY A 382 -20.21 -11.10 -5.16
C GLY A 382 -19.55 -10.28 -4.07
N ALA A 383 -18.44 -9.60 -4.37
CA ALA A 383 -17.88 -8.56 -3.53
C ALA A 383 -18.81 -7.33 -3.54
N ILE A 384 -18.99 -6.70 -2.39
CA ILE A 384 -19.86 -5.53 -2.23
C ILE A 384 -19.05 -4.34 -1.74
N GLU A 385 -18.79 -3.36 -2.60
CA GLU A 385 -18.24 -2.07 -2.20
C GLU A 385 -19.35 -1.25 -1.51
N VAL A 386 -19.07 -0.76 -0.32
CA VAL A 386 -20.12 -0.21 0.57
C VAL A 386 -20.32 1.30 0.46
N ALA A 387 -19.41 1.99 -0.23
CA ALA A 387 -19.44 3.43 -0.50
C ALA A 387 -18.49 3.73 -1.66
N LYS A 388 -18.67 4.86 -2.35
CA LYS A 388 -17.81 5.25 -3.47
C LYS A 388 -16.34 5.31 -3.06
N GLY A 389 -15.49 4.51 -3.71
CA GLY A 389 -14.05 4.45 -3.44
C GLY A 389 -13.71 3.80 -2.09
N GLY A 390 -14.68 3.08 -1.51
CA GLY A 390 -14.56 2.44 -0.20
C GLY A 390 -14.06 0.99 -0.29
N PHE A 391 -13.91 0.38 0.88
CA PHE A 391 -13.59 -1.04 0.99
C PHE A 391 -14.79 -1.91 0.55
N SER A 392 -14.53 -3.19 0.34
CA SER A 392 -15.56 -4.16 -0.04
C SER A 392 -15.74 -5.26 1.00
N ILE A 393 -16.95 -5.83 1.01
CA ILE A 393 -17.29 -7.03 1.77
C ILE A 393 -17.28 -8.20 0.78
N GLU A 394 -16.32 -9.11 0.96
CA GLU A 394 -16.13 -10.28 0.12
C GLU A 394 -16.63 -11.55 0.83
N PRO A 395 -17.43 -12.40 0.15
CA PRO A 395 -17.85 -13.69 0.69
C PRO A 395 -16.75 -14.75 0.52
N PHE A 396 -16.63 -15.63 1.51
CA PHE A 396 -15.89 -16.89 1.44
C PHE A 396 -16.76 -18.01 1.99
N VAL A 397 -16.67 -19.21 1.42
CA VAL A 397 -17.32 -20.41 1.99
C VAL A 397 -16.25 -21.37 2.45
N VAL A 398 -16.10 -21.55 3.76
CA VAL A 398 -15.12 -22.46 4.34
C VAL A 398 -15.76 -23.83 4.58
N THR A 399 -15.13 -24.85 4.02
CA THR A 399 -15.49 -26.26 4.18
C THR A 399 -14.48 -26.93 5.14
N LYS A 400 -14.65 -28.23 5.39
CA LYS A 400 -13.70 -28.99 6.22
C LYS A 400 -12.28 -29.05 5.67
N SER A 401 -12.10 -28.85 4.36
CA SER A 401 -10.84 -29.07 3.63
C SER A 401 -10.35 -27.85 2.84
N GLN A 402 -11.21 -26.85 2.59
CA GLN A 402 -10.89 -25.76 1.66
C GLN A 402 -11.62 -24.47 2.06
N VAL A 403 -10.96 -23.34 1.83
CA VAL A 403 -11.58 -22.01 1.73
C VAL A 403 -11.97 -21.80 0.27
N VAL A 404 -13.26 -21.80 -0.02
CA VAL A 404 -13.80 -21.61 -1.37
C VAL A 404 -13.98 -20.11 -1.64
N THR A 405 -13.43 -19.65 -2.75
CA THR A 405 -13.43 -18.26 -3.22
C THR A 405 -14.19 -18.12 -4.54
N TRP A 406 -14.22 -16.90 -5.10
CA TRP A 406 -14.76 -16.64 -6.43
C TRP A 406 -14.09 -17.46 -7.54
N ALA A 407 -12.83 -17.88 -7.33
CA ALA A 407 -12.06 -18.63 -8.33
C ALA A 407 -12.43 -20.12 -8.39
N ASP A 408 -13.17 -20.62 -7.39
CA ASP A 408 -13.46 -22.04 -7.18
C ASP A 408 -14.91 -22.42 -7.54
N VAL A 409 -15.67 -21.49 -8.10
CA VAL A 409 -17.12 -21.63 -8.36
C VAL A 409 -17.49 -21.21 -9.78
N ASP A 410 -18.61 -21.73 -10.28
CA ASP A 410 -19.27 -21.17 -11.46
C ASP A 410 -20.12 -19.96 -11.02
N ALA A 411 -19.55 -18.77 -11.17
CA ALA A 411 -20.17 -17.49 -10.81
C ALA A 411 -21.03 -16.95 -11.96
N LYS A 412 -22.32 -16.73 -11.70
CA LYS A 412 -23.28 -16.19 -12.68
C LYS A 412 -24.00 -14.96 -12.16
N PRO A 413 -23.72 -13.76 -12.72
CA PRO A 413 -24.46 -12.55 -12.41
C PRO A 413 -25.95 -12.68 -12.76
N PHE A 414 -26.81 -12.02 -12.00
CA PHE A 414 -28.23 -11.92 -12.28
C PHE A 414 -28.81 -10.57 -11.83
N LEU A 415 -29.97 -10.23 -12.38
CA LEU A 415 -30.84 -9.15 -11.90
C LEU A 415 -32.09 -9.78 -11.29
N ALA A 416 -32.66 -9.17 -10.25
CA ALA A 416 -33.90 -9.70 -9.67
C ALA A 416 -35.02 -9.72 -10.73
N GLY A 417 -35.64 -10.89 -10.92
CA GLY A 417 -36.64 -11.09 -11.98
C GLY A 417 -36.11 -10.85 -13.39
N ASP A 418 -34.79 -10.95 -13.60
CA ASP A 418 -34.06 -10.83 -14.88
C ASP A 418 -34.00 -9.43 -15.50
N TYR A 419 -34.57 -8.40 -14.87
CA TYR A 419 -34.48 -7.01 -15.38
C TYR A 419 -34.48 -5.93 -14.30
N LEU A 420 -34.89 -6.23 -13.05
CA LEU A 420 -34.94 -5.20 -12.01
C LEU A 420 -33.52 -4.87 -11.56
N PRO A 421 -33.18 -3.59 -11.33
CA PRO A 421 -31.83 -3.13 -10.95
C PRO A 421 -31.56 -3.43 -9.46
N ILE A 422 -31.62 -4.72 -9.14
CA ILE A 422 -31.25 -5.35 -7.88
C ILE A 422 -30.26 -6.45 -8.30
N PRO A 423 -28.97 -6.11 -8.35
CA PRO A 423 -27.94 -7.02 -8.85
C PRO A 423 -27.62 -8.12 -7.84
N GLY A 424 -27.13 -9.23 -8.37
CA GLY A 424 -26.56 -10.30 -7.59
C GLY A 424 -25.70 -11.24 -8.42
N VAL A 425 -25.11 -12.22 -7.74
CA VAL A 425 -24.37 -13.33 -8.34
C VAL A 425 -24.80 -14.63 -7.68
N SER A 426 -24.91 -15.70 -8.46
CA SER A 426 -24.98 -17.07 -7.94
C SER A 426 -23.61 -17.74 -8.08
N TRP A 427 -23.04 -18.17 -6.97
CA TRP A 427 -21.90 -19.08 -6.92
C TRP A 427 -22.41 -20.51 -6.89
N ARG A 428 -22.17 -21.27 -7.96
CA ARG A 428 -22.50 -22.70 -8.00
C ARG A 428 -21.29 -23.54 -7.65
N HIS A 429 -21.44 -24.37 -6.63
CA HIS A 429 -20.52 -25.42 -6.23
C HIS A 429 -21.24 -26.78 -6.28
N PRO A 430 -20.58 -27.93 -6.49
CA PRO A 430 -21.26 -29.22 -6.64
C PRO A 430 -22.19 -29.62 -5.47
N GLN A 431 -21.93 -29.12 -4.26
CA GLN A 431 -22.68 -29.46 -3.05
C GLN A 431 -23.60 -28.34 -2.55
N TRP A 432 -23.41 -27.10 -3.00
CA TRP A 432 -24.10 -25.94 -2.44
C TRP A 432 -24.14 -24.77 -3.43
N GLU A 433 -25.06 -23.84 -3.23
CA GLU A 433 -25.13 -22.58 -3.97
C GLU A 433 -25.14 -21.42 -2.98
N LEU A 434 -24.31 -20.40 -3.24
CA LEU A 434 -24.37 -19.13 -2.53
C LEU A 434 -24.91 -18.06 -3.49
N ARG A 435 -26.08 -17.51 -3.20
CA ARG A 435 -26.60 -16.34 -3.92
C ARG A 435 -26.34 -15.09 -3.11
N VAL A 436 -25.57 -14.18 -3.69
CA VAL A 436 -25.32 -12.85 -3.15
C VAL A 436 -26.19 -11.87 -3.91
N SER A 437 -26.96 -11.04 -3.22
CA SER A 437 -27.69 -9.93 -3.82
C SER A 437 -27.62 -8.71 -2.93
N SER A 438 -27.73 -7.53 -3.53
CA SER A 438 -27.74 -6.29 -2.77
C SER A 438 -28.64 -5.25 -3.40
N PHE A 439 -29.25 -4.43 -2.55
CA PHE A 439 -30.15 -3.37 -2.95
C PHE A 439 -30.10 -2.21 -1.97
N ALA A 440 -30.40 -1.02 -2.48
CA ALA A 440 -30.55 0.17 -1.66
C ALA A 440 -32.02 0.35 -1.25
N SER A 441 -32.26 0.66 0.02
CA SER A 441 -33.57 0.98 0.58
C SER A 441 -33.53 2.36 1.25
N GLY A 442 -34.68 3.05 1.28
CA GLY A 442 -34.83 4.42 1.74
C GLY A 442 -35.06 5.41 0.61
N SER A 443 -35.09 6.70 0.92
CA SER A 443 -35.25 7.78 -0.05
C SER A 443 -34.38 8.99 0.28
N ARG A 444 -34.13 9.83 -0.72
CA ARG A 444 -33.47 11.14 -0.54
C ARG A 444 -34.19 12.02 0.50
N THR A 445 -35.52 11.93 0.58
CA THR A 445 -36.34 12.79 1.45
C THR A 445 -36.41 12.30 2.90
N GLN A 446 -36.15 11.02 3.16
CA GLN A 446 -36.25 10.42 4.48
C GLN A 446 -34.96 10.55 5.32
N THR A 447 -33.92 11.23 4.81
CA THR A 447 -32.61 11.44 5.46
C THR A 447 -31.85 10.17 5.89
N GLN A 448 -32.40 9.00 5.56
CA GLN A 448 -31.84 7.69 5.86
C GLN A 448 -31.96 6.80 4.64
N SER A 449 -30.81 6.39 4.10
CA SER A 449 -30.71 5.38 3.06
C SER A 449 -29.69 4.34 3.49
N ARG A 450 -29.91 3.11 3.05
CA ARG A 450 -29.08 1.97 3.44
C ARG A 450 -28.90 1.00 2.28
N LEU A 451 -27.73 0.41 2.22
CA LEU A 451 -27.44 -0.78 1.43
C LEU A 451 -27.77 -2.01 2.29
N ILE A 452 -28.50 -2.95 1.71
CA ILE A 452 -28.84 -4.23 2.32
C ILE A 452 -28.22 -5.32 1.46
N ALA A 453 -27.28 -6.08 2.04
CA ALA A 453 -26.67 -7.24 1.42
C ALA A 453 -27.34 -8.52 1.94
N ARG A 454 -27.66 -9.44 1.03
CA ARG A 454 -28.33 -10.71 1.29
C ARG A 454 -27.49 -11.85 0.73
N TYR A 455 -27.21 -12.83 1.58
CA TYR A 455 -26.43 -14.03 1.27
C TYR A 455 -27.28 -15.26 1.55
N ASP A 456 -27.83 -15.88 0.52
CA ASP A 456 -28.60 -17.11 0.63
C ASP A 456 -27.71 -18.31 0.32
N LEU A 457 -27.44 -19.15 1.33
CA LEU A 457 -26.63 -20.36 1.18
C LEU A 457 -27.54 -21.59 1.20
N THR A 458 -27.51 -22.35 0.11
CA THR A 458 -28.37 -23.52 -0.14
C THR A 458 -27.55 -24.79 -0.19
N ASN A 459 -27.96 -25.82 0.55
CA ASN A 459 -27.41 -27.16 0.44
C ASN A 459 -28.09 -27.89 -0.73
N HIS A 460 -27.33 -28.39 -1.70
CA HIS A 460 -27.87 -29.17 -2.82
C HIS A 460 -27.81 -30.68 -2.63
N THR A 461 -27.22 -31.15 -1.53
CA THR A 461 -27.07 -32.57 -1.24
C THR A 461 -28.29 -33.15 -0.53
N GLY A 462 -28.44 -34.48 -0.60
CA GLY A 462 -29.43 -35.24 0.17
C GLY A 462 -29.04 -35.48 1.64
N GLN A 463 -27.97 -34.86 2.14
CA GLN A 463 -27.45 -35.04 3.49
C GLN A 463 -27.26 -33.69 4.20
N PRO A 464 -27.26 -33.64 5.55
CA PRO A 464 -26.87 -32.44 6.26
C PRO A 464 -25.47 -31.97 5.87
N LEU A 465 -25.31 -30.66 5.64
CA LEU A 465 -24.06 -30.06 5.21
C LEU A 465 -23.65 -28.94 6.16
N THR A 466 -22.46 -29.06 6.75
CA THR A 466 -21.88 -28.01 7.61
C THR A 466 -20.87 -27.18 6.82
N LEU A 467 -21.10 -25.88 6.77
CA LEU A 467 -20.27 -24.88 6.09
C LEU A 467 -20.07 -23.69 7.03
N THR A 468 -19.00 -22.93 6.84
CA THR A 468 -18.88 -21.60 7.43
C THR A 468 -18.98 -20.57 6.31
N LEU A 469 -19.98 -19.69 6.36
CA LEU A 469 -19.98 -18.48 5.54
C LEU A 469 -19.13 -17.43 6.26
N VAL A 470 -18.15 -16.85 5.57
CA VAL A 470 -17.36 -15.73 6.08
C VAL A 470 -17.61 -14.52 5.21
N LEU A 471 -17.98 -13.40 5.82
CA LEU A 471 -18.12 -12.11 5.19
C LEU A 471 -16.95 -11.23 5.63
N ALA A 472 -16.00 -11.01 4.73
CA ALA A 472 -14.76 -10.33 5.04
C ALA A 472 -14.77 -8.88 4.54
N ALA A 473 -14.54 -7.92 5.43
CA ALA A 473 -14.23 -6.55 5.02
C ALA A 473 -12.75 -6.49 4.61
N ARG A 474 -12.48 -6.18 3.34
CA ARG A 474 -11.12 -6.21 2.75
C ARG A 474 -10.78 -4.86 2.11
N PRO A 475 -9.49 -4.45 2.08
CA PRO A 475 -9.06 -3.12 1.67
C PRO A 475 -9.05 -2.93 0.15
N PHE A 476 -10.09 -3.42 -0.53
CA PHE A 476 -10.21 -3.39 -1.98
C PHE A 476 -11.57 -2.82 -2.37
N GLN A 477 -11.55 -1.93 -3.37
CA GLN A 477 -12.72 -1.49 -4.11
C GLN A 477 -13.20 -2.61 -5.02
N VAL A 478 -14.49 -2.59 -5.36
CA VAL A 478 -15.03 -3.43 -6.45
C VAL A 478 -14.55 -2.88 -7.79
N ASN A 479 -14.43 -1.56 -7.91
CA ASN A 479 -13.84 -0.94 -9.09
C ASN A 479 -12.34 -1.28 -9.20
N PRO A 480 -11.89 -2.02 -10.23
CA PRO A 480 -10.51 -2.50 -10.30
C PRO A 480 -9.53 -1.40 -10.77
N PRO A 481 -8.22 -1.57 -10.53
CA PRO A 481 -7.22 -0.54 -10.86
C PRO A 481 -7.10 -0.28 -12.37
N ALA A 482 -7.38 -1.27 -13.21
CA ALA A 482 -7.24 -1.16 -14.66
C ALA A 482 -8.44 -0.47 -15.38
N GLN A 483 -9.57 -0.25 -14.70
CA GLN A 483 -10.81 0.27 -15.31
C GLN A 483 -11.13 1.69 -14.83
N PHE A 484 -10.29 2.66 -15.20
CA PHE A 484 -10.51 4.06 -14.84
C PHE A 484 -10.63 4.98 -16.05
N LEU A 485 -11.47 6.00 -15.92
CA LEU A 485 -11.46 7.18 -16.79
C LEU A 485 -10.74 8.33 -16.10
N ASN A 486 -11.19 8.70 -14.89
CA ASN A 486 -10.65 9.83 -14.12
C ASN A 486 -10.24 9.48 -12.68
N THR A 487 -10.79 8.41 -12.09
CA THR A 487 -10.49 7.98 -10.71
C THR A 487 -10.02 6.54 -10.72
N VAL A 488 -8.79 6.32 -10.27
CA VAL A 488 -8.18 4.99 -10.22
C VAL A 488 -8.79 4.20 -9.06
N GLY A 489 -9.39 3.04 -9.38
CA GLY A 489 -9.89 2.08 -8.39
C GLY A 489 -8.78 1.20 -7.80
N GLY A 490 -9.15 0.07 -7.19
CA GLY A 490 -8.21 -0.89 -6.62
C GLY A 490 -8.19 -0.87 -5.10
N VAL A 491 -7.14 -0.33 -4.49
CA VAL A 491 -6.99 -0.36 -3.02
C VAL A 491 -7.85 0.71 -2.34
N SER A 492 -8.43 0.37 -1.20
CA SER A 492 -9.10 1.28 -0.26
C SER A 492 -8.60 1.03 1.15
N ALA A 493 -7.97 2.02 1.77
CA ALA A 493 -7.34 1.88 3.06
C ALA A 493 -8.32 1.47 4.19
N ILE A 494 -7.92 0.48 4.99
CA ILE A 494 -8.55 0.10 6.25
C ILE A 494 -7.46 0.22 7.32
N ARG A 495 -7.56 1.26 8.14
CA ARG A 495 -6.62 1.60 9.21
C ARG A 495 -7.11 1.09 10.55
N ASP A 496 -8.39 1.33 10.83
CA ASP A 496 -9.00 1.03 12.11
C ASP A 496 -10.19 0.11 11.92
N ILE A 497 -10.24 -0.95 12.71
CA ILE A 497 -11.36 -1.88 12.79
C ILE A 497 -11.80 -1.95 14.25
N GLU A 498 -13.10 -1.87 14.49
CA GLU A 498 -13.67 -2.05 15.83
C GLU A 498 -14.98 -2.83 15.75
N TRP A 499 -15.16 -3.82 16.63
CA TRP A 499 -16.37 -4.57 16.83
C TRP A 499 -16.92 -4.33 18.24
N ASP A 500 -18.08 -3.69 18.34
CA ASP A 500 -18.71 -3.31 19.61
C ASP A 500 -19.58 -4.41 20.25
N GLY A 501 -19.65 -5.59 19.62
CA GLY A 501 -20.57 -6.67 19.99
C GLY A 501 -21.77 -6.80 19.04
N SER A 502 -22.06 -5.77 18.25
CA SER A 502 -23.21 -5.72 17.34
C SER A 502 -22.91 -5.10 15.98
N VAL A 503 -21.97 -4.16 15.91
CA VAL A 503 -21.62 -3.40 14.71
C VAL A 503 -20.11 -3.48 14.49
N LEU A 504 -19.74 -3.70 13.23
CA LEU A 504 -18.36 -3.59 12.77
C LEU A 504 -18.14 -2.17 12.21
N SER A 505 -17.26 -1.42 12.85
CA SER A 505 -16.83 -0.08 12.47
C SER A 505 -15.52 -0.16 11.69
N ILE A 506 -15.45 0.54 10.56
CA ILE A 506 -14.26 0.66 9.73
C ILE A 506 -13.87 2.14 9.64
N ASN A 507 -12.61 2.45 10.00
CA ASN A 507 -12.03 3.80 10.06
C ASN A 507 -12.85 4.79 10.90
N GLY A 508 -13.64 4.33 11.87
CA GLY A 508 -14.52 5.18 12.68
C GLY A 508 -15.71 5.79 11.91
N GLU A 509 -15.80 5.62 10.60
CA GLU A 509 -16.79 6.26 9.73
C GLU A 509 -17.87 5.30 9.23
N ARG A 510 -17.46 4.15 8.68
CA ARG A 510 -18.39 3.18 8.08
C ARG A 510 -18.83 2.17 9.13
N ARG A 511 -20.11 1.81 9.12
CA ARG A 511 -20.72 0.86 10.07
C ARG A 511 -21.40 -0.27 9.31
N ILE A 512 -21.08 -1.51 9.66
CA ILE A 512 -21.68 -2.71 9.09
C ILE A 512 -22.46 -3.39 10.22
N SER A 513 -23.78 -3.53 10.05
CA SER A 513 -24.67 -4.16 11.02
C SER A 513 -25.11 -5.54 10.53
N PRO A 514 -24.56 -6.63 11.08
CA PRO A 514 -25.10 -7.97 10.85
C PRO A 514 -26.54 -8.09 11.35
N LEU A 515 -27.41 -8.70 10.55
CA LEU A 515 -28.81 -8.92 10.93
C LEU A 515 -29.01 -10.17 11.81
N ARG A 516 -27.95 -10.96 11.97
CA ARG A 516 -27.84 -12.01 12.98
C ARG A 516 -26.45 -11.96 13.61
N PRO A 517 -26.29 -12.33 14.89
CA PRO A 517 -24.98 -12.42 15.51
C PRO A 517 -24.05 -13.36 14.72
N PRO A 518 -22.82 -12.92 14.38
CA PRO A 518 -21.78 -13.81 13.88
C PRO A 518 -21.31 -14.76 14.98
N ASP A 519 -21.00 -16.01 14.62
CA ASP A 519 -20.41 -16.99 15.54
C ASP A 519 -18.94 -16.66 15.82
N ARG A 520 -18.26 -15.99 14.87
CA ARG A 520 -16.89 -15.49 15.02
C ARG A 520 -16.74 -14.09 14.43
N VAL A 521 -15.90 -13.29 15.08
CA VAL A 521 -15.46 -11.98 14.58
C VAL A 521 -13.96 -11.84 14.83
N GLY A 522 -13.21 -11.31 13.89
CA GLY A 522 -11.79 -11.02 14.07
C GLY A 522 -11.31 -9.92 13.13
N ALA A 523 -10.43 -9.08 13.62
CA ALA A 523 -9.65 -8.13 12.82
C ALA A 523 -8.22 -8.66 12.63
N PHE A 524 -7.62 -8.37 11.48
CA PHE A 524 -6.29 -8.84 11.09
C PHE A 524 -5.54 -7.70 10.41
N SER A 525 -4.31 -7.47 10.83
CA SER A 525 -3.43 -6.47 10.23
C SER A 525 -2.94 -6.93 8.86
N PHE A 526 -2.32 -6.04 8.09
CA PHE A 526 -1.64 -6.46 6.87
C PHE A 526 -0.54 -7.50 7.13
N ASN A 527 0.16 -7.36 8.26
CA ASN A 527 1.24 -8.26 8.66
C ASN A 527 0.74 -9.62 9.15
N ASP A 528 -0.56 -9.76 9.43
CA ASP A 528 -1.14 -11.07 9.74
C ASP A 528 -1.19 -12.00 8.51
N GLY A 529 -0.95 -11.45 7.32
CA GLY A 529 -0.90 -12.15 6.07
C GLY A 529 -2.26 -12.26 5.39
N GLN A 530 -2.32 -13.13 4.37
CA GLN A 530 -3.49 -13.25 3.51
C GLN A 530 -4.69 -13.81 4.28
N ILE A 531 -5.84 -13.11 4.22
CA ILE A 531 -7.04 -13.51 4.94
C ILE A 531 -7.49 -14.94 4.59
N SER A 532 -7.35 -15.37 3.34
CA SER A 532 -7.69 -16.75 2.92
C SER A 532 -6.87 -17.81 3.68
N LYS A 533 -5.59 -17.55 3.97
CA LYS A 533 -4.74 -18.43 4.78
C LYS A 533 -5.17 -18.44 6.25
N ILE A 534 -5.61 -17.30 6.78
CA ILE A 534 -6.15 -17.19 8.14
C ILE A 534 -7.44 -18.01 8.24
N LEU A 535 -8.36 -17.85 7.28
CA LEU A 535 -9.65 -18.56 7.26
C LEU A 535 -9.51 -20.08 7.09
N ALA A 536 -8.40 -20.56 6.52
CA ALA A 536 -8.10 -21.98 6.44
C ALA A 536 -7.85 -22.63 7.81
N LYS A 537 -7.52 -21.84 8.85
CA LYS A 537 -7.40 -22.31 10.23
C LYS A 537 -8.81 -22.47 10.81
N ARG A 538 -9.23 -23.70 11.16
CA ARG A 538 -10.60 -23.99 11.64
C ARG A 538 -11.12 -23.08 12.75
N ASN A 539 -10.24 -22.71 13.69
CA ASN A 539 -10.58 -21.88 14.85
C ASN A 539 -9.78 -20.58 14.82
N TRP A 540 -9.80 -19.87 13.69
CA TRP A 540 -9.18 -18.56 13.61
C TRP A 540 -9.76 -17.63 14.68
N THR A 541 -8.89 -16.82 15.27
CA THR A 541 -9.22 -15.81 16.27
C THR A 541 -8.49 -14.53 15.89
N GLY A 542 -9.08 -13.39 16.23
CA GLY A 542 -8.47 -12.09 16.02
C GLY A 542 -9.02 -11.09 17.04
N PRO A 543 -8.31 -10.00 17.32
CA PRO A 543 -8.80 -8.94 18.18
C PRO A 543 -10.11 -8.34 17.64
N LYS A 544 -10.88 -7.74 18.55
CA LYS A 544 -12.12 -7.02 18.21
C LYS A 544 -11.87 -5.56 17.85
N ALA A 545 -10.71 -5.02 18.22
CA ALA A 545 -10.27 -3.69 17.85
C ALA A 545 -8.82 -3.79 17.35
N LEU A 546 -8.49 -3.13 16.24
CA LEU A 546 -7.18 -3.16 15.63
C LEU A 546 -6.89 -1.85 14.92
N HIS A 547 -5.67 -1.34 15.14
CA HIS A 547 -5.06 -0.32 14.30
C HIS A 547 -3.95 -0.95 13.45
N ASP A 548 -3.99 -0.76 12.14
CA ASP A 548 -2.95 -1.21 11.22
C ASP A 548 -2.18 -0.04 10.63
N ALA A 549 -0.90 0.06 11.02
CA ALA A 549 0.02 1.05 10.50
C ALA A 549 0.25 0.94 8.98
N ALA A 550 0.05 -0.24 8.38
CA ALA A 550 0.11 -0.41 6.93
C ALA A 550 -1.15 0.09 6.22
N SER A 551 -2.25 0.36 6.93
CA SER A 551 -3.54 0.80 6.40
C SER A 551 -4.23 -0.21 5.47
N TYR A 552 -3.93 -1.50 5.58
CA TYR A 552 -4.51 -2.57 4.77
C TYR A 552 -5.06 -3.72 5.62
N ALA A 553 -5.63 -3.40 6.78
CA ALA A 553 -6.26 -4.38 7.64
C ALA A 553 -7.46 -5.04 6.97
N SER A 554 -7.87 -6.19 7.49
CA SER A 554 -9.10 -6.88 7.11
C SER A 554 -9.88 -7.33 8.34
N ALA A 555 -11.19 -7.46 8.20
CA ALA A 555 -12.05 -8.06 9.24
C ALA A 555 -12.79 -9.27 8.67
N ALA A 556 -13.16 -10.22 9.53
CA ALA A 556 -13.99 -11.37 9.17
C ALA A 556 -15.17 -11.52 10.12
N LEU A 557 -16.37 -11.69 9.56
CA LEU A 557 -17.58 -12.12 10.25
C LEU A 557 -17.90 -13.56 9.83
N GLY A 558 -17.73 -14.52 10.73
CA GLY A 558 -17.94 -15.95 10.47
C GLY A 558 -19.28 -16.45 10.99
N TYR A 559 -19.97 -17.23 10.16
CA TYR A 559 -21.25 -17.87 10.47
C TYR A 559 -21.13 -19.38 10.26
N ASP A 560 -21.24 -20.17 11.33
CA ASP A 560 -21.23 -21.62 11.28
C ASP A 560 -22.64 -22.14 11.01
N LEU A 561 -22.82 -22.80 9.87
CA LEU A 561 -24.12 -23.14 9.33
C LEU A 561 -24.18 -24.65 9.11
N THR A 562 -25.12 -25.31 9.79
CA THR A 562 -25.50 -26.69 9.47
C THR A 562 -26.85 -26.67 8.76
N LEU A 563 -26.82 -26.99 7.47
CA LEU A 563 -27.97 -26.98 6.58
C LEU A 563 -28.54 -28.38 6.44
N ALA A 564 -29.84 -28.55 6.67
CA ALA A 564 -30.53 -29.80 6.33
C ALA A 564 -30.48 -30.07 4.80
N PRO A 565 -30.76 -31.30 4.33
CA PRO A 565 -30.85 -31.60 2.91
C PRO A 565 -31.76 -30.59 2.19
N HIS A 566 -31.27 -30.01 1.10
CA HIS A 566 -32.03 -29.04 0.28
C HIS A 566 -32.47 -27.74 0.98
N ALA A 567 -31.98 -27.49 2.20
CA ALA A 567 -32.34 -26.29 2.95
C ALA A 567 -31.50 -25.08 2.53
N THR A 568 -32.14 -23.91 2.60
CA THR A 568 -31.50 -22.60 2.43
C THR A 568 -31.51 -21.85 3.76
N THR A 569 -30.42 -21.15 4.05
CA THR A 569 -30.36 -20.16 5.13
C THR A 569 -29.93 -18.81 4.59
N THR A 570 -30.40 -17.73 5.21
CA THR A 570 -30.08 -16.36 4.80
C THR A 570 -29.24 -15.68 5.88
N VAL A 571 -28.13 -15.07 5.47
CA VAL A 571 -27.36 -14.12 6.26
C VAL A 571 -27.51 -12.74 5.61
N GLY A 572 -27.68 -11.69 6.41
CA GLY A 572 -27.83 -10.34 5.89
C GLY A 572 -26.96 -9.33 6.64
N LEU A 573 -26.48 -8.33 5.90
CA LEU A 573 -25.76 -7.17 6.44
C LEU A 573 -26.49 -5.89 6.02
N VAL A 574 -26.44 -4.88 6.88
CA VAL A 574 -26.94 -3.53 6.57
C VAL A 574 -25.82 -2.53 6.74
N VAL A 575 -25.64 -1.68 5.72
CA VAL A 575 -24.67 -0.59 5.72
C VAL A 575 -25.40 0.74 5.46
N PRO A 576 -25.32 1.73 6.36
CA PRO A 576 -25.88 3.05 6.12
C PRO A 576 -25.18 3.73 4.93
N LEU A 577 -25.97 4.22 3.98
CA LEU A 577 -25.52 5.11 2.90
C LEU A 577 -25.72 6.58 3.29
N SER A 578 -26.75 6.88 4.08
CA SER A 578 -26.95 8.18 4.70
C SER A 578 -27.72 8.04 6.02
N GLY A 579 -27.58 9.03 6.91
CA GLY A 579 -28.34 9.09 8.14
C GLY A 579 -27.78 8.21 9.27
N SER A 580 -28.67 7.61 10.06
CA SER A 580 -28.32 6.91 11.30
C SER A 580 -27.39 5.72 11.07
N ALA A 581 -26.33 5.64 11.88
CA ALA A 581 -25.40 4.52 11.88
C ALA A 581 -25.84 3.34 12.77
N LYS A 582 -27.03 3.43 13.39
CA LYS A 582 -27.56 2.39 14.28
C LYS A 582 -28.05 1.17 13.49
N PRO A 583 -27.94 -0.05 14.07
CA PRO A 583 -28.57 -1.24 13.52
C PRO A 583 -30.07 -1.01 13.27
N PRO A 584 -30.64 -1.60 12.20
CA PRO A 584 -32.07 -1.49 11.95
C PRO A 584 -32.87 -2.23 13.02
N ASP A 585 -33.99 -1.63 13.44
CA ASP A 585 -34.99 -2.35 14.23
C ASP A 585 -35.70 -3.38 13.34
N LEU A 586 -35.61 -4.64 13.73
CA LEU A 586 -36.27 -5.76 13.05
C LEU A 586 -37.72 -5.95 13.52
N GLY A 587 -38.14 -5.28 14.60
CA GLY A 587 -39.49 -5.40 15.15
C GLY A 587 -39.81 -6.81 15.63
N GLY A 588 -38.81 -7.54 16.11
CA GLY A 588 -38.93 -8.95 16.53
C GLY A 588 -39.05 -9.96 15.39
N GLN A 589 -39.00 -9.53 14.12
CA GLN A 589 -39.04 -10.43 12.96
C GLN A 589 -37.71 -11.17 12.78
N PRO A 590 -37.72 -12.43 12.31
CA PRO A 590 -36.52 -13.08 11.81
C PRO A 590 -35.86 -12.26 10.71
N ALA A 591 -34.52 -12.20 10.73
CA ALA A 591 -33.74 -11.41 9.77
C ALA A 591 -34.11 -11.70 8.31
N GLN A 592 -34.33 -12.97 7.95
CA GLN A 592 -34.70 -13.38 6.60
C GLN A 592 -36.03 -12.77 6.13
N GLU A 593 -37.05 -12.76 7.00
CA GLU A 593 -38.36 -12.17 6.70
C GLU A 593 -38.26 -10.65 6.55
N TRP A 594 -37.48 -10.01 7.43
CA TRP A 594 -37.24 -8.59 7.35
C TRP A 594 -36.55 -8.21 6.03
N ILE A 595 -35.49 -8.93 5.63
CA ILE A 595 -34.79 -8.70 4.36
C ILE A 595 -35.74 -8.88 3.18
N ALA A 596 -36.51 -9.98 3.18
CA ALA A 596 -37.47 -10.26 2.11
C ALA A 596 -38.49 -9.12 1.96
N ARG A 597 -39.06 -8.64 3.06
CA ARG A 597 -39.99 -7.50 3.07
C ARG A 597 -39.33 -6.21 2.55
N GLN A 598 -38.09 -5.94 2.93
CA GLN A 598 -37.35 -4.78 2.41
C GLN A 598 -37.09 -4.90 0.90
N GLN A 599 -36.73 -6.09 0.44
CA GLN A 599 -36.48 -6.36 -0.98
C GLN A 599 -37.77 -6.24 -1.80
N GLU A 600 -38.89 -6.78 -1.31
CA GLU A 600 -40.20 -6.67 -1.96
C GLU A 600 -40.65 -5.22 -2.11
N ALA A 601 -40.42 -4.37 -1.11
CA ALA A 601 -40.71 -2.94 -1.20
C ALA A 601 -39.90 -2.27 -2.32
N VAL A 602 -38.61 -2.59 -2.45
CA VAL A 602 -37.74 -2.06 -3.52
C VAL A 602 -38.14 -2.61 -4.90
N VAL A 603 -38.49 -3.90 -4.98
CA VAL A 603 -39.04 -4.53 -6.19
C VAL A 603 -40.32 -3.82 -6.64
N ALA A 604 -41.24 -3.53 -5.72
CA ALA A 604 -42.48 -2.83 -6.04
C ALA A 604 -42.23 -1.44 -6.63
N VAL A 605 -41.29 -0.68 -6.05
CA VAL A 605 -40.87 0.63 -6.57
C VAL A 605 -40.30 0.51 -7.98
N TRP A 606 -39.40 -0.45 -8.23
CA TRP A 606 -38.80 -0.62 -9.56
C TRP A 606 -39.79 -1.10 -10.60
N ARG A 607 -40.69 -2.04 -10.27
CA ARG A 607 -41.78 -2.45 -11.17
C ARG A 607 -42.67 -1.27 -11.53
N ALA A 608 -43.03 -0.43 -10.56
CA ALA A 608 -43.82 0.77 -10.79
C ALA A 608 -43.11 1.80 -11.69
N LYS A 609 -41.78 1.82 -11.74
CA LYS A 609 -40.98 2.69 -12.63
C LYS A 609 -40.78 2.07 -14.03
N LEU A 610 -40.33 0.82 -14.09
CA LEU A 610 -39.85 0.18 -15.33
C LEU A 610 -40.97 -0.46 -16.16
N ASN A 611 -42.04 -0.95 -15.53
CA ASN A 611 -43.11 -1.65 -16.26
C ASN A 611 -44.17 -0.68 -16.83
N ARG A 612 -43.85 0.61 -16.91
CA ARG A 612 -44.76 1.64 -17.47
C ARG A 612 -44.83 1.58 -18.99
N VAL A 613 -43.77 1.10 -19.64
CA VAL A 613 -43.64 1.06 -21.10
C VAL A 613 -43.10 -0.30 -21.51
N SER A 614 -43.73 -0.94 -22.49
CA SER A 614 -43.22 -2.16 -23.13
C SER A 614 -42.73 -1.80 -24.53
N LEU A 615 -41.46 -2.09 -24.82
CA LEU A 615 -40.90 -1.94 -26.16
C LEU A 615 -40.92 -3.32 -26.84
N ARG A 616 -41.58 -3.43 -27.99
CA ARG A 616 -41.48 -4.60 -28.87
C ARG A 616 -40.53 -4.24 -30.01
N VAL A 617 -39.32 -4.80 -29.97
CA VAL A 617 -38.33 -4.67 -31.05
C VAL A 617 -38.61 -5.72 -32.14
N PRO A 618 -38.24 -5.48 -33.41
CA PRO A 618 -38.48 -6.39 -34.54
C PRO A 618 -37.96 -7.81 -34.36
#